data_AF-A0A2E8SSM6-F1
#
_entry.id   AF-A0A2E8SSM6-F1
#
_cell.length_a   1.000
_cell.length_b   1.000
_cell.length_c   1.000
_cell.angle_alpha   90.00
_cell.angle_beta   90.00
_cell.angle_gamma   90.00
#
_symmetry.space_group_name_H-M   'P 1'
#
loop_
_entity.id
_entity.type
_entity.pdbx_description
1 polymer ?
#
loop_
_entity_poly.entity_id
_entity_poly.type
_entity_poly.pdbx_seq_one_letter_code
_entity_poly.pdbx_strand_id
1 'polypeptide(L)'
;LDDYTYHVAGCVGEFWTRLTRRHCFPDAELDDSEFLTLAIRFGKALQLVNILRDLPGDLANGRCYLPAVDLGLAGLKPEDLRNPRSWEQLQPVFRPWLAKAHEHLAAAWQYTLMIPHSHYRLRLACAWTILMGRRTLNLVEHQNPLDPACNLKITRSQVHGILWSTLWRAPFRGPWQRLFGNK
;
A
#
# COMPACT_ATOMS: atom_id res chain seq x y z
N LEU A 1 -4.30 10.55 10.18
CA LEU A 1 -4.11 9.89 8.86
C LEU A 1 -4.57 8.42 8.87
N ASP A 2 -4.20 7.60 9.86
CA ASP A 2 -4.66 6.20 9.92
C ASP A 2 -6.19 6.02 9.96
N ASP A 3 -6.89 6.88 10.70
CA ASP A 3 -8.35 6.91 10.73
C ASP A 3 -8.95 7.35 9.38
N TYR A 4 -8.40 8.41 8.77
CA TYR A 4 -8.77 8.84 7.43
C TYR A 4 -8.62 7.70 6.40
N THR A 5 -7.50 6.96 6.42
CA THR A 5 -7.29 5.84 5.49
C THR A 5 -8.25 4.68 5.74
N TYR A 6 -8.76 4.50 6.97
CA TYR A 6 -9.88 3.58 7.22
C TYR A 6 -11.12 4.03 6.44
N HIS A 7 -11.55 5.26 6.65
CA HIS A 7 -12.81 5.76 6.10
C HIS A 7 -12.88 5.80 4.57
N VAL A 8 -11.75 6.02 3.89
CA VAL A 8 -11.74 6.12 2.42
C VAL A 8 -11.30 4.84 1.70
N ALA A 9 -10.67 3.89 2.40
CA ALA A 9 -10.12 2.69 1.76
C ALA A 9 -10.16 1.43 2.62
N GLY A 10 -9.90 1.53 3.93
CA GLY A 10 -9.99 0.37 4.84
C GLY A 10 -11.39 -0.25 4.87
N CYS A 11 -12.44 0.58 4.91
CA CYS A 11 -13.84 0.15 4.82
C CYS A 11 -14.15 -0.56 3.48
N VAL A 12 -13.51 -0.15 2.39
CA VAL A 12 -13.64 -0.78 1.07
C VAL A 12 -12.99 -2.17 1.08
N GLY A 13 -11.86 -2.33 1.77
CA GLY A 13 -11.24 -3.62 2.02
C GLY A 13 -12.17 -4.57 2.77
N GLU A 14 -12.80 -4.09 3.84
CA GLU A 14 -13.81 -4.86 4.60
C GLU A 14 -15.00 -5.27 3.71
N PHE A 15 -15.57 -4.33 2.98
CA PHE A 15 -16.69 -4.57 2.07
C PHE A 15 -16.39 -5.67 1.04
N TRP A 16 -15.28 -5.54 0.31
CA TRP A 16 -14.88 -6.53 -0.71
C TRP A 16 -14.61 -7.90 -0.12
N THR A 17 -14.05 -7.94 1.08
CA THR A 17 -13.77 -9.18 1.79
C THR A 17 -15.06 -9.89 2.17
N ARG A 18 -16.04 -9.18 2.75
CA ARG A 18 -17.36 -9.74 3.07
C ARG A 18 -18.05 -10.31 1.82
N LEU A 19 -18.00 -9.57 0.71
CA LEU A 19 -18.60 -10.00 -0.56
C LEU A 19 -17.92 -11.27 -1.11
N THR A 20 -16.59 -11.26 -1.22
CA THR A 20 -15.82 -12.38 -1.80
C THR A 20 -15.84 -13.62 -0.91
N ARG A 21 -15.74 -13.46 0.41
CA ARG A 21 -15.91 -14.54 1.38
C ARG A 21 -17.27 -15.22 1.22
N ARG A 22 -18.36 -14.44 1.11
CA ARG A 22 -19.72 -14.95 0.95
C ARG A 22 -19.97 -15.65 -0.39
N HIS A 23 -19.43 -15.13 -1.48
CA HIS A 23 -19.83 -15.57 -2.83
C HIS A 23 -18.80 -16.42 -3.56
N CYS A 24 -17.52 -16.36 -3.18
CA CYS A 24 -16.46 -17.10 -3.87
C CYS A 24 -15.99 -18.33 -3.09
N PHE A 25 -15.92 -18.26 -1.76
CA PHE A 25 -15.44 -19.35 -0.91
C PHE A 25 -16.19 -19.39 0.44
N PRO A 26 -17.52 -19.59 0.46
CA PRO A 26 -18.33 -19.56 1.68
C PRO A 26 -18.01 -20.68 2.67
N ASP A 27 -17.49 -21.81 2.20
CA ASP A 27 -17.22 -22.99 3.04
C ASP A 27 -15.73 -23.11 3.43
N ALA A 28 -14.90 -22.13 3.09
CA ALA A 28 -13.50 -22.14 3.49
C ALA A 28 -13.38 -21.92 5.01
N GLU A 29 -12.65 -22.82 5.67
CA GLU A 29 -12.29 -22.69 7.08
C GLU A 29 -11.16 -21.66 7.23
N LEU A 30 -11.48 -20.50 7.80
CA LEU A 30 -10.55 -19.42 8.12
C LEU A 30 -11.11 -18.56 9.26
N ASP A 31 -10.23 -17.87 9.99
CA ASP A 31 -10.64 -16.89 11.00
C ASP A 31 -11.16 -15.63 10.30
N ASP A 32 -12.49 -15.46 10.26
CA ASP A 32 -13.14 -14.31 9.61
C ASP A 32 -12.79 -12.97 10.30
N SER A 33 -12.51 -12.98 11.61
CA SER A 33 -12.13 -11.77 12.34
C SER A 33 -10.72 -11.31 11.96
N GLU A 34 -9.77 -12.24 11.91
CA GLU A 34 -8.41 -11.97 11.42
C GLU A 34 -8.47 -11.53 9.95
N PHE A 35 -9.24 -12.22 9.11
CA PHE A 35 -9.36 -11.93 7.69
C PHE A 35 -9.89 -10.51 7.43
N LEU A 36 -10.91 -10.07 8.17
CA LEU A 36 -11.43 -8.70 8.09
C LEU A 36 -10.43 -7.66 8.63
N THR A 37 -9.70 -7.97 9.70
CA THR A 37 -8.65 -7.08 10.23
C THR A 37 -7.55 -6.85 9.19
N LEU A 38 -7.09 -7.92 8.54
CA LEU A 38 -6.09 -7.82 7.48
C LEU A 38 -6.64 -7.12 6.23
N ALA A 39 -7.92 -7.31 5.90
CA ALA A 39 -8.59 -6.61 4.81
C ALA A 39 -8.64 -5.09 4.99
N ILE A 40 -8.96 -4.63 6.21
CA ILE A 40 -8.92 -3.22 6.56
C ILE A 40 -7.51 -2.67 6.37
N ARG A 41 -6.50 -3.40 6.86
CA ARG A 41 -5.09 -3.03 6.68
C ARG A 41 -4.68 -3.02 5.21
N PHE A 42 -5.23 -3.91 4.38
CA PHE A 42 -5.01 -3.90 2.94
C PHE A 42 -5.51 -2.59 2.32
N GLY A 43 -6.78 -2.23 2.54
CA GLY A 43 -7.31 -0.97 2.03
C GLY A 43 -6.49 0.24 2.45
N LYS A 44 -6.12 0.30 3.75
CA LYS A 44 -5.21 1.33 4.27
C LYS A 44 -3.84 1.34 3.58
N ALA A 45 -3.26 0.17 3.29
CA ALA A 45 -1.98 0.05 2.60
C ALA A 45 -2.00 0.78 1.26
N LEU A 46 -3.00 0.47 0.42
CA LEU A 46 -3.10 1.03 -0.92
C LEU A 46 -3.29 2.55 -0.89
N GLN A 47 -4.13 3.03 0.03
CA GLN A 47 -4.36 4.46 0.17
C GLN A 47 -3.11 5.19 0.67
N LEU A 48 -2.42 4.63 1.66
CA LEU A 48 -1.23 5.26 2.22
C LEU A 48 -0.08 5.29 1.19
N VAL A 49 0.10 4.23 0.40
CA VAL A 49 1.04 4.22 -0.74
C VAL A 49 0.75 5.36 -1.71
N ASN A 50 -0.52 5.57 -2.07
CA ASN A 50 -0.91 6.66 -2.97
C ASN A 50 -0.64 8.03 -2.35
N ILE A 51 -1.05 8.26 -1.10
CA ILE A 51 -0.81 9.53 -0.39
C ILE A 51 0.67 9.89 -0.32
N LEU A 52 1.53 8.91 -0.01
CA LEU A 52 2.97 9.16 0.11
C LEU A 52 3.63 9.38 -1.25
N ARG A 53 3.21 8.64 -2.29
CA ARG A 53 3.73 8.79 -3.66
C ARG A 53 3.30 10.11 -4.29
N ASP A 54 2.03 10.49 -4.13
CA ASP A 54 1.40 11.59 -4.87
C ASP A 54 1.45 12.93 -4.13
N LEU A 55 2.17 13.00 -2.99
CA LEU A 55 2.27 14.19 -2.14
C LEU A 55 2.48 15.51 -2.92
N PRO A 56 3.40 15.61 -3.90
CA PRO A 56 3.57 16.86 -4.68
C PRO A 56 2.34 17.22 -5.51
N GLY A 57 1.73 16.22 -6.15
CA GLY A 57 0.54 16.40 -6.97
C GLY A 57 -0.67 16.79 -6.12
N ASP A 58 -0.79 16.24 -4.92
CA ASP A 58 -1.82 16.65 -3.96
C ASP A 58 -1.61 18.09 -3.49
N LEU A 59 -0.38 18.46 -3.14
CA LEU A 59 -0.04 19.83 -2.72
C LEU A 59 -0.30 20.86 -3.83
N ALA A 60 0.01 20.52 -5.09
CA ALA A 60 -0.28 21.35 -6.25
C ALA A 60 -1.80 21.58 -6.43
N ASN A 61 -2.61 20.60 -6.03
CA ASN A 61 -4.08 20.69 -6.04
C ASN A 61 -4.66 21.24 -4.72
N GLY A 62 -3.84 21.81 -3.84
CA GLY A 62 -4.28 22.39 -2.57
C GLY A 62 -4.67 21.36 -1.51
N ARG A 63 -4.28 20.10 -1.65
CA ARG A 63 -4.55 19.03 -0.69
C ARG A 63 -3.29 18.65 0.07
N CYS A 64 -3.41 18.45 1.38
CA CYS A 64 -2.37 17.85 2.21
C CYS A 64 -3.02 16.84 3.15
N TYR A 65 -2.58 15.58 3.07
CA TYR A 65 -3.10 14.50 3.91
C TYR A 65 -2.21 14.17 5.11
N LEU A 66 -0.97 14.67 5.12
CA LEU A 66 -0.10 14.49 6.28
C LEU A 66 -0.71 15.21 7.50
N PRO A 67 -0.72 14.58 8.68
CA PRO A 67 -1.32 15.20 9.86
C PRO A 67 -0.65 16.52 10.22
N ALA A 68 -1.45 17.55 10.51
CA ALA A 68 -0.93 18.85 10.93
C ALA A 68 -0.08 18.77 12.20
N VAL A 69 -0.37 17.83 13.10
CA VAL A 69 0.43 17.57 14.31
C VAL A 69 1.85 17.14 13.94
N ASP A 70 1.98 16.21 12.98
CA ASP A 70 3.28 15.72 12.52
C ASP A 70 4.08 16.83 11.83
N LEU A 71 3.42 17.62 10.97
CA LEU A 71 4.06 18.79 10.36
C LEU A 71 4.51 19.81 11.41
N GLY A 72 3.68 20.06 12.43
CA GLY A 72 4.01 20.93 13.55
C GLY A 72 5.24 20.46 14.34
N LEU A 73 5.41 19.15 14.56
CA LEU A 73 6.61 18.58 15.18
C LEU A 73 7.88 18.83 14.36
N ALA A 74 7.75 18.91 13.03
CA ALA A 74 8.82 19.27 12.11
C ALA A 74 8.99 20.79 11.93
N GLY A 75 8.15 21.62 12.57
CA GLY A 75 8.14 23.07 12.37
C GLY A 75 7.63 23.51 11.00
N LEU A 76 6.89 22.66 10.30
CA LEU A 76 6.40 22.86 8.95
C LEU A 76 4.89 23.10 8.90
N LYS A 77 4.46 23.81 7.86
CA LYS A 77 3.08 23.91 7.42
C LYS A 77 2.91 23.23 6.06
N PRO A 78 1.68 22.87 5.65
CA PRO A 78 1.44 22.30 4.32
C PRO A 78 2.01 23.11 3.16
N GLU A 79 2.02 24.44 3.27
CA GLU A 79 2.52 25.34 2.24
C GLU A 79 4.04 25.21 2.03
N ASP A 80 4.78 24.96 3.11
CA ASP A 80 6.24 24.81 3.08
C ASP A 80 6.67 23.57 2.28
N LEU A 81 5.80 22.57 2.18
CA LEU A 81 6.07 21.33 1.46
C LEU A 81 6.12 21.52 -0.06
N ARG A 82 5.74 22.70 -0.58
CA ARG A 82 5.93 23.05 -2.00
C ARG A 82 7.40 23.34 -2.33
N ASN A 83 8.24 23.54 -1.34
CA ASN A 83 9.68 23.72 -1.51
C ASN A 83 10.40 22.38 -1.30
N PRO A 84 11.11 21.84 -2.32
CA PRO A 84 11.85 20.59 -2.18
C PRO A 84 12.89 20.59 -1.05
N ARG A 85 13.39 21.78 -0.65
CA ARG A 85 14.35 21.93 0.46
C ARG A 85 13.76 21.59 1.83
N SER A 86 12.44 21.64 1.97
CA SER A 86 11.74 21.27 3.21
C SER A 86 11.81 19.76 3.51
N TRP A 87 12.31 18.95 2.57
CA TRP A 87 12.41 17.50 2.74
C TRP A 87 13.25 17.09 3.93
N GLU A 88 14.38 17.77 4.20
CA GLU A 88 15.25 17.42 5.32
C GLU A 88 14.51 17.53 6.67
N GLN A 89 13.67 18.56 6.82
CA GLN A 89 12.83 18.77 8.01
C GLN A 89 11.61 17.84 8.02
N LEU A 90 11.03 17.54 6.86
CA LEU A 90 9.84 16.68 6.74
C LEU A 90 10.19 15.19 6.96
N GLN A 91 11.37 14.75 6.54
CA GLN A 91 11.74 13.34 6.47
C GLN A 91 11.53 12.58 7.80
N PRO A 92 11.91 13.11 8.99
CA PRO A 92 11.69 12.43 10.26
C PRO A 92 10.23 12.11 10.58
N VAL A 93 9.28 12.95 10.12
CA VAL A 93 7.84 12.75 10.36
C VAL A 93 7.14 12.02 9.21
N PHE A 94 7.76 12.00 8.02
CA PHE A 94 7.30 11.21 6.88
C PHE A 94 7.68 9.73 6.99
N ARG A 95 8.88 9.41 7.49
CA ARG A 95 9.40 8.04 7.61
C ARG A 95 8.50 7.10 8.44
N PRO A 96 7.88 7.52 9.56
CA PRO A 96 6.91 6.68 10.28
C PRO A 96 5.72 6.27 9.41
N TRP A 97 5.20 7.17 8.57
CA TRP A 97 4.10 6.83 7.64
C TRP A 97 4.55 5.88 6.54
N LEU A 98 5.78 6.03 6.05
CA LEU A 98 6.37 5.08 5.11
C LEU A 98 6.49 3.68 5.74
N ALA A 99 7.00 3.58 6.97
CA ALA A 99 7.09 2.32 7.71
C ALA A 99 5.69 1.70 7.92
N LYS A 100 4.70 2.51 8.32
CA LYS A 100 3.31 2.10 8.46
C LYS A 100 2.73 1.55 7.15
N ALA A 101 3.05 2.15 6.01
CA ALA A 101 2.63 1.66 4.70
C ALA A 101 3.24 0.27 4.38
N HIS A 102 4.52 0.05 4.71
CA HIS A 102 5.15 -1.27 4.58
C HIS A 102 4.48 -2.32 5.49
N GLU A 103 4.20 -1.98 6.75
CA GLU A 103 3.49 -2.88 7.67
C GLU A 103 2.09 -3.26 7.14
N HIS A 104 1.35 -2.29 6.60
CA HIS A 104 0.05 -2.54 6.00
C HIS A 104 0.14 -3.39 4.72
N LEU A 105 1.14 -3.19 3.87
CA LEU A 105 1.37 -4.06 2.71
C LEU A 105 1.74 -5.49 3.13
N ALA A 106 2.50 -5.66 4.21
CA ALA A 106 2.79 -6.98 4.76
C ALA A 106 1.52 -7.67 5.27
N ALA A 107 0.64 -6.95 5.96
CA ALA A 107 -0.67 -7.46 6.35
C ALA A 107 -1.56 -7.79 5.14
N ALA A 108 -1.55 -6.96 4.09
CA ALA A 108 -2.24 -7.24 2.84
C ALA A 108 -1.74 -8.53 2.17
N TRP A 109 -0.43 -8.81 2.29
CA TRP A 109 0.12 -10.07 1.82
C TRP A 109 -0.41 -11.26 2.62
N GLN A 110 -0.46 -11.16 3.95
CA GLN A 110 -1.06 -12.21 4.79
C GLN A 110 -2.53 -12.45 4.45
N TYR A 111 -3.31 -11.38 4.25
CA TYR A 111 -4.68 -11.47 3.73
C TYR A 111 -4.73 -12.29 2.43
N THR A 112 -3.83 -12.01 1.49
CA THR A 112 -3.76 -12.72 0.21
C THR A 112 -3.43 -14.21 0.39
N LEU A 113 -2.65 -14.55 1.42
CA LEU A 113 -2.30 -15.94 1.72
C LEU A 113 -3.46 -16.72 2.35
N MET A 114 -4.34 -16.07 3.12
CA MET A 114 -5.55 -16.68 3.72
C MET A 114 -6.61 -17.07 2.70
N ILE A 115 -6.70 -16.36 1.57
CA ILE A 115 -7.62 -16.72 0.48
C ILE A 115 -7.30 -18.14 0.00
N PRO A 116 -8.27 -19.06 -0.16
CA PRO A 116 -7.97 -20.43 -0.57
C PRO A 116 -7.14 -20.50 -1.85
N HIS A 117 -6.17 -21.42 -1.88
CA HIS A 117 -5.19 -21.48 -2.96
C HIS A 117 -5.81 -21.71 -4.35
N SER A 118 -6.93 -22.43 -4.43
CA SER A 118 -7.68 -22.66 -5.67
C SER A 118 -8.25 -21.38 -6.30
N HIS A 119 -8.39 -20.29 -5.53
CA HIS A 119 -8.94 -19.01 -5.99
C HIS A 119 -7.84 -18.09 -6.56
N TYR A 120 -7.09 -18.61 -7.55
CA TYR A 120 -5.91 -17.96 -8.13
C TYR A 120 -6.18 -16.54 -8.63
N ARG A 121 -7.33 -16.32 -9.30
CA ARG A 121 -7.68 -15.00 -9.86
C ARG A 121 -7.79 -13.93 -8.78
N LEU A 122 -8.39 -14.27 -7.64
CA LEU A 122 -8.52 -13.35 -6.52
C LEU A 122 -7.16 -13.10 -5.87
N ARG A 123 -6.38 -14.17 -5.63
CA ARG A 123 -5.01 -14.06 -5.10
C ARG A 123 -4.11 -13.20 -6.00
N LEU A 124 -4.20 -13.35 -7.32
CA LEU A 124 -3.46 -12.56 -8.30
C LEU A 124 -3.87 -11.09 -8.28
N ALA A 125 -5.17 -10.80 -8.30
CA ALA A 125 -5.67 -9.42 -8.20
C ALA A 125 -5.14 -8.71 -6.95
N CYS A 126 -5.15 -9.39 -5.81
CA CYS A 126 -4.56 -8.88 -4.58
C CYS A 126 -3.05 -8.69 -4.70
N ALA A 127 -2.32 -9.74 -5.11
CA ALA A 127 -0.86 -9.74 -5.20
C ALA A 127 -0.31 -8.63 -6.10
N TRP A 128 -0.95 -8.36 -7.24
CA TRP A 128 -0.48 -7.32 -8.16
C TRP A 128 -0.49 -5.94 -7.51
N THR A 129 -1.58 -5.57 -6.84
CA THR A 129 -1.67 -4.27 -6.15
C THR A 129 -0.62 -4.14 -5.03
N ILE A 130 -0.39 -5.22 -4.28
CA ILE A 130 0.58 -5.25 -3.17
C ILE A 130 2.01 -5.12 -3.69
N LEU A 131 2.37 -5.88 -4.72
CA LEU A 131 3.73 -5.90 -5.26
C LEU A 131 4.07 -4.59 -5.98
N MET A 132 3.09 -4.01 -6.69
CA MET A 132 3.22 -2.66 -7.25
C MET A 132 3.40 -1.63 -6.15
N GLY A 133 2.56 -1.67 -5.12
CA GLY A 133 2.66 -0.76 -3.97
C GLY A 133 4.01 -0.85 -3.27
N ARG A 134 4.54 -2.05 -3.04
CA ARG A 134 5.88 -2.25 -2.48
C ARG A 134 6.96 -1.62 -3.35
N ARG A 135 6.89 -1.81 -4.68
CA ARG A 135 7.88 -1.23 -5.59
C ARG A 135 7.80 0.30 -5.60
N THR A 136 6.60 0.87 -5.50
CA THR A 136 6.39 2.30 -5.31
C THR A 136 7.00 2.80 -4.00
N LEU A 137 6.74 2.15 -2.86
CA LEU A 137 7.33 2.57 -1.59
C LEU A 137 8.86 2.54 -1.62
N ASN A 138 9.46 1.53 -2.26
CA ASN A 138 10.91 1.50 -2.45
C ASN A 138 11.41 2.72 -3.26
N LEU A 139 10.66 3.24 -4.23
CA LEU A 139 11.04 4.47 -4.94
C LEU A 139 10.95 5.69 -4.01
N VAL A 140 9.85 5.81 -3.25
CA VAL A 140 9.61 6.90 -2.30
C VAL A 140 10.67 6.92 -1.19
N GLU A 141 11.12 5.75 -0.74
CA GLU A 141 12.11 5.59 0.33
C GLU A 141 13.49 6.20 0.00
N HIS A 142 13.88 6.16 -1.28
CA HIS A 142 15.22 6.50 -1.74
C HIS A 142 15.30 7.84 -2.48
N GLN A 143 14.19 8.57 -2.59
CA GLN A 143 14.10 9.83 -3.33
C GLN A 143 13.48 10.92 -2.45
N ASN A 144 13.66 12.18 -2.83
CA ASN A 144 12.90 13.27 -2.23
C ASN A 144 11.53 13.34 -2.92
N PRO A 145 10.43 12.94 -2.25
CA PRO A 145 9.12 13.00 -2.89
C PRO A 145 8.71 14.41 -3.26
N LEU A 146 9.21 15.46 -2.58
CA LEU A 146 8.88 16.85 -2.89
C LEU A 146 9.59 17.39 -4.14
N ASP A 147 10.60 16.69 -4.66
CA ASP A 147 11.35 17.12 -5.83
C ASP A 147 10.57 16.82 -7.14
N PRO A 148 10.20 17.84 -7.94
CA PRO A 148 9.48 17.65 -9.20
C PRO A 148 10.26 16.82 -10.24
N ALA A 149 11.58 16.75 -10.14
CA ALA A 149 12.40 15.94 -11.03
C ALA A 149 12.32 14.43 -10.72
N CYS A 150 11.88 14.06 -9.52
CA CYS A 150 11.79 12.67 -9.09
C CYS A 150 10.56 11.98 -9.69
N ASN A 151 10.76 10.83 -10.33
CA ASN A 151 9.68 10.01 -10.86
C ASN A 151 9.39 8.83 -9.93
N LEU A 152 8.34 8.97 -9.12
CA LEU A 152 7.90 7.95 -8.16
C LEU A 152 6.96 6.91 -8.76
N LYS A 153 6.81 6.88 -10.10
CA LYS A 153 5.95 5.95 -10.81
C LYS A 153 6.73 4.73 -11.27
N ILE A 154 6.21 3.54 -10.97
CA ILE A 154 6.75 2.30 -11.52
C ILE A 154 6.56 2.25 -13.04
N THR A 155 7.53 1.69 -13.75
CA THR A 155 7.50 1.61 -15.20
C THR A 155 6.59 0.49 -15.69
N ARG A 156 6.11 0.57 -16.94
CA ARG A 156 5.34 -0.52 -17.57
C ARG A 156 6.12 -1.84 -17.62
N SER A 157 7.43 -1.78 -17.82
CA SER A 157 8.30 -2.97 -17.78
C SER A 157 8.31 -3.62 -16.39
N GLN A 158 8.41 -2.82 -15.31
CA GLN A 158 8.30 -3.33 -13.94
C GLN A 158 6.93 -3.95 -13.67
N VAL A 159 5.86 -3.33 -14.15
CA VAL A 159 4.49 -3.88 -14.07
C VAL A 159 4.42 -5.23 -14.77
N HIS A 160 4.88 -5.33 -16.01
CA HIS A 160 4.89 -6.61 -16.75
C HIS A 160 5.73 -7.67 -16.04
N GLY A 161 6.89 -7.30 -15.46
CA GLY A 161 7.71 -8.21 -14.66
C GLY A 161 6.97 -8.77 -13.44
N ILE A 162 6.17 -7.95 -12.76
CA ILE A 162 5.30 -8.40 -11.65
C ILE A 162 4.24 -9.38 -12.17
N LEU A 163 3.55 -9.04 -13.26
CA LEU A 163 2.51 -9.90 -13.85
C LEU A 163 3.09 -11.28 -14.25
N TRP A 164 4.20 -11.29 -14.99
CA TRP A 164 4.85 -12.53 -15.40
C TRP A 164 5.32 -13.36 -14.20
N SER A 165 6.05 -12.76 -13.26
CA SER A 165 6.59 -13.50 -12.10
C SER A 165 5.51 -14.08 -11.20
N THR A 166 4.34 -13.45 -11.12
CA THR A 166 3.21 -13.95 -10.32
C THR A 166 2.40 -15.02 -11.05
N LEU A 167 2.15 -14.88 -12.35
CA LEU A 167 1.38 -15.86 -13.13
C LEU A 167 2.01 -17.26 -13.10
N TRP A 168 3.32 -17.35 -13.31
CA TRP A 168 4.04 -18.64 -13.28
C TRP A 168 4.09 -19.28 -11.90
N ARG A 169 4.03 -18.48 -10.83
CA ARG A 169 4.12 -18.96 -9.44
C ARG A 169 2.76 -19.22 -8.82
N ALA A 170 1.67 -18.69 -9.38
CA ALA A 170 0.31 -18.84 -8.86
C ALA A 170 -0.07 -20.29 -8.56
N PRO A 171 0.25 -21.29 -9.41
CA PRO A 171 -0.09 -22.69 -9.15
C PRO A 171 0.73 -23.35 -8.02
N PHE A 172 1.83 -22.73 -7.57
CA PHE A 172 2.81 -23.36 -6.67
C PHE A 172 2.87 -22.63 -5.30
N ARG A 173 2.37 -23.29 -4.25
CA ARG A 173 2.28 -22.73 -2.88
C ARG A 173 3.58 -22.11 -2.36
N GLY A 174 4.69 -22.85 -2.42
CA GLY A 174 5.99 -22.40 -1.88
C GLY A 174 6.59 -21.20 -2.63
N PRO A 175 6.75 -21.26 -3.97
CA PRO A 175 7.17 -20.11 -4.77
C PRO A 175 6.25 -18.89 -4.64
N TRP A 176 4.93 -19.11 -4.51
CA TRP A 176 3.98 -18.03 -4.29
C TRP A 176 4.25 -17.31 -2.97
N GLN A 177 4.34 -18.03 -1.86
CA GLN A 177 4.54 -17.44 -0.52
C GLN A 177 5.80 -16.55 -0.45
N ARG A 178 6.87 -16.93 -1.18
CA ARG A 178 8.15 -16.19 -1.24
C ARG A 178 8.11 -14.92 -2.11
N LEU A 179 7.03 -14.62 -2.81
CA LEU A 179 6.95 -13.41 -3.66
C LEU A 179 7.11 -12.10 -2.88
N PHE A 180 6.59 -12.05 -1.66
CA PHE A 180 6.66 -10.89 -0.80
C PHE A 180 7.84 -10.96 0.19
N GLY A 181 8.16 -12.14 0.70
CA GLY A 181 9.28 -12.36 1.61
C GLY A 181 10.57 -12.73 0.87
N ASN A 182 11.30 -11.73 0.40
CA ASN A 182 12.75 -11.83 0.19
C ASN A 182 13.38 -10.66 0.95
N LYS A 183 13.98 -10.97 2.11
CA LYS A 183 15.31 -10.41 2.40
C LYS A 183 16.31 -11.26 1.63
#